data_AF-A0AAD3AKB6-F1
#
_entry.id   AF-A0AAD3AKB6-F1
#
_cell.length_a   1.000
_cell.length_b   1.000
_cell.length_c   1.000
_cell.angle_alpha   90.00
_cell.angle_beta   90.00
_cell.angle_gamma   90.00
#
_symmetry.space_group_name_H-M   'P 1'
#
loop_
_entity.id
_entity.type
_entity.pdbx_description
1 polymer ?
#
loop_
_entity_poly.entity_id
_entity_poly.type
_entity_poly.pdbx_seq_one_letter_code
_entity_poly.pdbx_strand_id
1 'polypeptide(L)'
;MVHTHPAHEIVTLDTGLGIDRSSRQVVLHVVSRRRPRELKQKFYELLASRLAGRCGLDPADLIVSITENDDEDWSFGHGRAQFLTGELT
;
A
#
# COMPACT_ATOMS: atom_id res chain seq x y z
N MET A 1 -8.43 -4.50 2.90
CA MET A 1 -8.58 -5.96 3.02
C MET A 1 -7.29 -6.52 3.59
N VAL A 2 -7.35 -7.55 4.43
CA VAL A 2 -6.16 -8.23 4.97
C VAL A 2 -6.28 -9.70 4.65
N HIS A 3 -5.28 -10.24 3.98
CA HIS A 3 -5.14 -11.67 3.75
C HIS A 3 -3.87 -12.17 4.42
N THR A 4 -3.96 -13.35 5.00
CA THR A 4 -2.83 -14.06 5.59
C THR A 4 -2.57 -15.30 4.76
N HIS A 5 -1.30 -15.56 4.48
CA HIS A 5 -0.88 -16.65 3.61
C HIS A 5 0.20 -17.48 4.31
N PRO A 6 0.21 -18.81 4.15
CA PRO A 6 1.39 -19.62 4.39
C PRO A 6 2.61 -19.07 3.65
N ALA A 7 3.80 -19.26 4.22
CA ALA A 7 5.04 -18.65 3.71
C ALA A 7 5.39 -19.00 2.25
N HIS A 8 4.85 -20.10 1.71
CA HIS A 8 5.13 -20.53 0.33
C HIS A 8 4.18 -19.94 -0.72
N GLU A 9 3.09 -19.28 -0.32
CA GLU A 9 2.11 -18.69 -1.26
C GLU A 9 2.52 -17.28 -1.72
N ILE A 10 3.42 -16.62 -0.98
CA ILE A 10 3.96 -15.30 -1.33
C ILE A 10 5.43 -15.47 -1.68
N VAL A 11 5.76 -15.20 -2.94
CA VAL A 11 7.15 -15.18 -3.42
C VAL A 11 7.47 -13.76 -3.85
N THR A 12 8.15 -13.01 -2.97
CA THR A 12 8.66 -11.69 -3.31
C THR A 12 10.18 -11.70 -3.28
N LEU A 13 10.79 -11.50 -4.45
CA LEU A 13 12.24 -11.37 -4.60
C LEU A 13 12.64 -9.89 -4.52
N ASP A 14 13.89 -9.59 -4.84
CA ASP A 14 14.50 -8.27 -4.70
C ASP A 14 14.66 -7.50 -6.02
N THR A 15 14.29 -8.11 -7.16
CA THR A 15 14.50 -7.52 -8.49
C THR A 15 15.99 -7.21 -8.79
N GLY A 16 16.92 -7.95 -8.16
CA GLY A 16 18.36 -7.73 -8.30
C GLY A 16 18.89 -6.52 -7.52
N LEU A 17 18.13 -6.00 -6.56
CA LEU A 17 18.51 -4.86 -5.72
C LEU A 17 19.37 -5.25 -4.51
N GLY A 18 19.59 -6.55 -4.25
CA GLY A 18 20.34 -7.03 -3.10
C GLY A 18 19.57 -6.92 -1.77
N ILE A 19 18.24 -7.03 -1.81
CA ILE A 19 17.38 -6.93 -0.62
C ILE A 19 17.13 -8.35 -0.10
N ASP A 20 17.67 -8.65 1.08
CA ASP A 20 17.37 -9.89 1.78
C ASP A 20 16.02 -9.80 2.49
N ARG A 21 15.17 -10.81 2.32
CA ARG A 21 13.80 -10.83 2.84
C ARG A 21 13.60 -12.05 3.70
N SER A 22 12.95 -11.85 4.85
CA SER A 22 12.52 -12.93 5.72
C SER A 22 11.21 -13.56 5.22
N SER A 23 10.68 -14.52 5.98
CA SER A 23 9.35 -15.10 5.74
C SER A 23 8.19 -14.25 6.28
N ARG A 24 8.47 -13.09 6.91
CA ARG A 24 7.47 -12.18 7.50
C ARG A 24 7.08 -11.04 6.55
N GLN A 25 6.97 -11.35 5.27
CA GLN A 25 6.73 -10.37 4.20
C GLN A 25 5.35 -9.72 4.31
N VAL A 26 5.30 -8.42 4.00
CA VAL A 26 4.06 -7.65 3.90
C VAL A 26 4.02 -6.99 2.53
N VAL A 27 3.02 -7.36 1.72
CA VAL A 27 2.72 -6.71 0.44
C VAL A 27 1.48 -5.83 0.62
N LEU A 28 1.67 -4.52 0.51
CA LEU A 28 0.59 -3.54 0.57
C LEU A 28 0.25 -3.05 -0.84
N HIS A 29 -0.98 -3.30 -1.27
CA HIS A 29 -1.55 -2.68 -2.46
C HIS A 29 -2.53 -1.57 -2.06
N VAL A 30 -2.33 -0.37 -2.60
CA VAL A 30 -3.18 0.80 -2.35
C VAL A 30 -3.86 1.21 -3.65
N VAL A 31 -5.18 1.30 -3.62
CA VAL A 31 -5.96 1.98 -4.67
C VAL A 31 -6.29 3.38 -4.16
N SER A 32 -5.92 4.41 -4.91
CA SER A 32 -6.07 5.80 -4.47
C SER A 32 -6.32 6.73 -5.65
N ARG A 33 -7.04 7.84 -5.42
CA ARG A 33 -6.96 9.00 -6.32
C ARG A 33 -5.52 9.49 -6.49
N ARG A 34 -5.24 10.20 -7.58
CA ARG A 34 -3.92 10.73 -7.89
C ARG A 34 -3.32 11.53 -6.72
N ARG A 35 -2.04 11.29 -6.42
CA ARG A 35 -1.27 12.05 -5.41
C ARG A 35 0.03 12.59 -6.01
N PRO A 36 0.50 13.78 -5.58
CA PRO A 36 1.85 14.24 -5.87
C PRO A 36 2.90 13.20 -5.52
N ARG A 37 3.94 13.09 -6.35
CA ARG A 37 5.03 12.11 -6.19
C ARG A 37 5.69 12.21 -4.82
N GLU A 38 5.86 13.42 -4.32
CA GLU A 38 6.54 13.72 -3.06
C GLU A 38 5.74 13.15 -1.87
N LEU A 39 4.40 13.14 -1.97
CA LEU A 39 3.55 12.50 -0.96
C LEU A 39 3.62 10.98 -1.01
N LYS A 40 3.77 10.37 -2.19
CA LYS A 40 3.98 8.91 -2.31
C LYS A 40 5.31 8.48 -1.71
N GLN A 41 6.39 9.21 -2.00
CA GLN A 41 7.72 8.96 -1.40
C GLN A 41 7.67 9.06 0.13
N LYS A 42 7.10 10.15 0.64
CA LYS A 42 6.91 10.35 2.09
C LYS A 42 6.04 9.26 2.71
N PHE A 43 5.02 8.77 1.99
CA PHE A 43 4.19 7.66 2.44
C PHE A 43 5.01 6.37 2.61
N TYR A 44 5.86 6.01 1.64
CA TYR A 44 6.72 4.82 1.73
C TYR A 44 7.66 4.90 2.94
N GLU A 45 8.33 6.04 3.13
CA GLU A 45 9.24 6.28 4.27
C GLU A 45 8.53 6.17 5.62
N LEU A 46 7.39 6.87 5.76
CA LEU A 46 6.63 6.88 7.02
C LEU A 46 6.02 5.51 7.33
N LEU A 47 5.54 4.79 6.32
CA LEU A 47 4.96 3.47 6.50
C LEU A 47 6.01 2.47 7.00
N ALA A 48 7.16 2.40 6.32
CA ALA A 48 8.26 1.53 6.71
C ALA A 48 8.74 1.84 8.13
N SER A 49 9.01 3.12 8.44
CA SER A 49 9.44 3.55 9.78
C SER A 49 8.42 3.19 10.88
N ARG A 50 7.13 3.39 10.63
CA ARG A 50 6.07 3.09 11.61
C ARG A 50 5.89 1.61 11.84
N LEU A 51 5.92 0.78 10.78
CA LEU A 51 5.80 -0.67 10.91
C LEU A 51 7.02 -1.27 11.60
N ALA A 52 8.22 -0.77 11.32
CA ALA A 52 9.42 -1.16 12.06
C ALA A 52 9.29 -0.80 13.54
N GLY A 53 8.99 0.46 13.87
CA GLY A 53 8.94 0.94 15.25
C GLY A 53 7.79 0.37 16.09
N ARG A 54 6.64 0.05 15.48
CA ARG A 54 5.45 -0.41 16.21
C ARG A 54 5.18 -1.90 16.13
N CYS A 55 5.65 -2.55 15.07
CA CYS A 55 5.35 -3.96 14.79
C CYS A 55 6.60 -4.83 14.69
N GLY A 56 7.80 -4.23 14.72
CA GLY A 56 9.06 -4.95 14.53
C GLY A 56 9.20 -5.57 13.15
N LEU A 57 8.52 -5.01 12.13
CA LEU A 57 8.68 -5.44 10.74
C LEU A 57 10.00 -4.88 10.20
N ASP A 58 10.85 -5.74 9.63
CA ASP A 58 12.02 -5.26 8.90
C ASP A 58 11.55 -4.44 7.68
N PRO A 59 12.01 -3.20 7.45
CA PRO A 59 11.71 -2.46 6.23
C PRO A 59 12.01 -3.23 4.94
N ALA A 60 12.99 -4.15 4.96
CA ALA A 60 13.31 -5.02 3.85
C ALA A 60 12.17 -5.98 3.50
N ASP A 61 11.26 -6.29 4.44
CA ASP A 61 10.12 -7.20 4.25
C ASP A 61 8.86 -6.51 3.72
N LEU A 62 8.87 -5.19 3.54
CA LEU A 62 7.73 -4.41 3.05
C LEU A 62 7.83 -4.17 1.53
N ILE A 63 6.73 -4.41 0.83
CA ILE A 63 6.54 -3.99 -0.57
C ILE A 63 5.27 -3.15 -0.63
N VAL A 64 5.32 -2.04 -1.36
CA VAL A 64 4.18 -1.15 -1.56
C VAL A 64 3.96 -0.92 -3.05
N SER A 65 2.73 -1.09 -3.50
CA SER A 65 2.25 -0.79 -4.85
C SER A 65 1.04 0.14 -4.75
N ILE A 66 0.96 1.14 -5.64
CA ILE A 66 -0.17 2.08 -5.70
C ILE A 66 -0.75 2.07 -7.12
N THR A 67 -2.03 1.75 -7.24
CA THR A 67 -2.82 1.98 -8.47
C THR A 67 -3.63 3.26 -8.32
N GLU A 68 -3.53 4.13 -9.31
CA GLU A 68 -4.29 5.40 -9.35
C GLU A 68 -5.62 5.24 -10.07
N ASN A 69 -6.62 5.98 -9.61
CA ASN A 69 -7.93 6.15 -10.25
C ASN A 69 -8.43 7.60 -10.07
N ASP A 70 -9.64 7.91 -10.51
CA ASP A 70 -10.21 9.27 -10.49
C ASP A 70 -11.47 9.37 -9.60
N ASP A 71 -12.17 10.51 -9.65
CA ASP A 71 -13.27 10.85 -8.73
C ASP A 71 -14.51 9.98 -8.93
N GLU A 72 -14.79 9.61 -10.19
CA GLU A 72 -15.92 8.79 -10.61
C GLU A 72 -15.80 7.31 -10.21
N ASP A 73 -14.59 6.84 -9.89
CA ASP A 73 -14.30 5.42 -9.65
C ASP A 73 -14.63 4.95 -8.23
N TRP A 74 -15.21 5.84 -7.41
CA TRP A 74 -15.53 5.56 -6.02
C TRP A 74 -17.01 5.73 -5.72
N SER A 75 -17.61 4.66 -5.21
CA SER A 75 -18.87 4.73 -4.46
C SER A 75 -18.61 4.19 -3.06
N PHE A 76 -18.65 5.08 -2.07
CA PHE A 76 -18.43 4.70 -0.66
C PHE A 76 -19.69 4.13 -0.01
N GLY A 77 -20.81 4.10 -0.73
CA GLY A 77 -22.09 3.61 -0.25
C GLY A 77 -23.27 4.25 -0.96
N HIS A 78 -24.46 3.69 -0.75
CA HIS A 78 -25.75 4.19 -1.27
C HIS A 78 -25.85 4.35 -2.79
N GLY A 79 -24.92 3.75 -3.56
CA GLY A 79 -24.91 3.85 -5.02
C GLY A 79 -24.59 5.25 -5.56
N ARG A 80 -23.82 6.05 -4.81
CA ARG A 80 -23.49 7.44 -5.16
C ARG A 80 -21.98 7.61 -5.29
N ALA A 81 -21.54 8.44 -6.24
CA ALA A 81 -20.14 8.81 -6.38
C ALA A 81 -19.85 10.09 -5.56
N GLN A 82 -19.47 9.95 -4.29
CA GLN A 82 -19.44 11.07 -3.35
C GLN A 82 -18.47 12.19 -3.76
N PHE A 83 -17.37 11.85 -4.44
CA PHE A 83 -16.47 12.87 -5.00
C PHE A 83 -17.17 13.73 -6.06
N LEU A 84 -17.99 13.13 -6.93
CA LEU A 84 -18.74 13.87 -7.95
C LEU A 84 -19.90 14.70 -7.36
N THR A 85 -20.49 14.25 -6.25
CA THR A 85 -21.56 15.00 -5.58
C THR A 85 -21.06 16.18 -4.73
N GLY A 86 -19.76 16.24 -4.43
CA GLY A 86 -19.17 17.24 -3.53
C GLY A 86 -19.35 16.96 -2.04
N GLU A 87 -19.94 15.82 -1.64
CA GLU A 87 -19.99 15.39 -0.23
C GLU A 87 -18.60 15.08 0.33
N LEU A 88 -17.66 14.73 -0.55
CA LEU A 88 -16.27 14.43 -0.22
C LEU A 88 -15.35 15.18 -1.20
N THR A 89 -14.36 15.88 -0.67
CA THR A 89 -13.36 16.64 -1.45
C THR A 89 -11.96 16.05 -1.28
#